data_AF-A0A6A8AIH2-F1
#
_entry.id   AF-A0A6A8AIH2-F1
#
_cell.length_a   1.000
_cell.length_b   1.000
_cell.length_c   1.000
_cell.angle_alpha   90.00
_cell.angle_beta   90.00
_cell.angle_gamma   90.00
#
_symmetry.space_group_name_H-M   'P 1'
#
loop_
_entity.id
_entity.type
_entity.pdbx_description
1 polymer ?
#
loop_
_entity_poly.entity_id
_entity_poly.type
_entity_poly.pdbx_seq_one_letter_code
_entity_poly.pdbx_strand_id
1 'polypeptide(L)'
;MDRKELKNRLERILEYEGRIVDEWENGLSEAQIMVKKAVEEHPNNKWLEELRSKVESAFEMEKAVSDVKGFLEMVKVPSISDEDLKRYKRKVSGSIDMCDCIAAAIYEDRTKRESEEKELLDSFKELNLK
;
A
#
# COMPACT_ATOMS: atom_id res chain seq x y z
N MET A 1 4.68 -13.79 17.47
CA MET A 1 4.09 -12.45 17.40
C MET A 1 2.82 -12.44 18.22
N ASP A 2 2.78 -11.64 19.28
CA ASP A 2 1.60 -11.48 20.14
C ASP A 2 0.61 -10.44 19.57
N ARG A 3 -0.56 -10.28 20.21
CA ARG A 3 -1.63 -9.38 19.73
C ARG A 3 -1.22 -7.91 19.73
N LYS A 4 -0.38 -7.48 20.67
CA LYS A 4 0.10 -6.10 20.77
C LYS A 4 1.11 -5.82 19.65
N GLU A 5 2.03 -6.75 19.42
CA GLU A 5 3.01 -6.70 18.34
C GLU A 5 2.34 -6.71 16.96
N LEU A 6 1.29 -7.53 16.77
CA LEU A 6 0.48 -7.54 15.56
C LEU A 6 -0.23 -6.20 15.35
N LYS A 7 -0.88 -5.66 16.38
CA LYS A 7 -1.55 -4.36 16.32
C LYS A 7 -0.57 -3.27 15.89
N ASN A 8 0.58 -3.19 16.55
CA ASN A 8 1.61 -2.20 16.23
C ASN A 8 2.13 -2.34 14.79
N ARG A 9 2.29 -3.56 14.28
CA ARG A 9 2.69 -3.79 12.89
C ARG A 9 1.63 -3.28 11.91
N LEU A 10 0.36 -3.62 12.13
CA LEU A 10 -0.74 -3.18 11.27
C LEU A 10 -0.92 -1.66 11.30
N GLU A 11 -0.85 -1.03 12.48
CA GLU A 11 -0.92 0.43 12.61
C GLU A 11 0.22 1.11 11.84
N ARG A 12 1.45 0.61 11.93
CA ARG A 12 2.59 1.14 11.16
C ARG A 12 2.35 1.04 9.66
N ILE A 13 1.84 -0.09 9.16
CA ILE A 13 1.53 -0.26 7.73
C ILE A 13 0.56 0.82 7.25
N LEU A 14 -0.52 1.05 8.02
CA LEU A 14 -1.59 1.98 7.66
C LEU A 14 -1.21 3.46 7.85
N GLU A 15 -0.26 3.75 8.75
CA GLU A 15 0.26 5.11 8.94
C GLU A 15 0.88 5.67 7.64
N TYR A 16 1.35 4.79 6.75
CA TYR A 16 1.92 5.15 5.45
C TYR A 16 0.89 5.20 4.30
N GLU A 17 -0.37 4.82 4.55
CA GLU A 17 -1.45 4.79 3.56
C GLU A 17 -2.31 6.05 3.48
N GLY A 18 -2.28 6.92 4.49
CA GLY A 18 -3.16 8.09 4.60
C GLY A 18 -3.06 9.10 3.45
N ARG A 19 -2.21 8.85 2.45
CA ARG A 19 -2.08 9.61 1.20
C ARG A 19 -2.45 8.84 -0.08
N ILE A 20 -2.61 7.52 -0.05
CA ILE A 20 -2.77 6.69 -1.26
C ILE A 20 -4.25 6.32 -1.50
N VAL A 21 -5.07 6.22 -0.45
CA VAL A 21 -6.27 5.37 -0.51
C VAL A 21 -7.58 6.17 -0.54
N ASP A 22 -7.65 7.34 0.10
CA ASP A 22 -8.91 8.08 0.25
C ASP A 22 -9.46 8.65 -1.07
N GLU A 23 -8.66 8.70 -2.14
CA GLU A 23 -9.09 9.22 -3.45
C GLU A 23 -9.40 8.13 -4.50
N TRP A 24 -9.14 6.84 -4.20
CA TRP A 24 -9.02 5.81 -5.25
C TRP A 24 -10.22 4.85 -5.33
N GLU A 25 -10.95 4.62 -4.24
CA GLU A 25 -11.87 3.46 -4.12
C GLU A 25 -12.98 3.39 -5.22
N ASN A 26 -13.58 4.53 -5.58
CA ASN A 26 -14.66 4.54 -6.57
C ASN A 26 -14.15 4.60 -8.03
N GLY A 27 -13.09 5.37 -8.27
CA GLY A 27 -12.55 5.55 -9.63
C GLY A 27 -11.85 4.31 -10.17
N LEU A 28 -11.25 3.51 -9.28
CA LEU A 28 -10.46 2.34 -9.68
C LEU A 28 -11.33 1.14 -10.07
N SER A 29 -12.43 0.94 -9.35
CA SER A 29 -13.44 -0.07 -9.69
C SER A 29 -14.06 0.18 -11.07
N GLU A 30 -14.40 1.43 -11.38
CA GLU A 30 -14.91 1.82 -12.70
C GLU A 30 -13.85 1.65 -13.80
N ALA A 31 -12.62 2.08 -13.53
CA ALA A 31 -11.49 1.89 -14.45
C ALA A 31 -11.23 0.41 -14.76
N GLN A 32 -11.32 -0.48 -13.75
CA GLN A 32 -11.18 -1.92 -13.94
C GLN A 32 -12.23 -2.49 -14.90
N ILE A 33 -13.49 -2.09 -14.74
CA ILE A 33 -14.59 -2.52 -15.60
C ILE A 33 -14.40 -2.00 -17.03
N MET A 34 -14.07 -0.72 -17.20
CA MET A 34 -13.90 -0.10 -18.52
C MET A 34 -12.71 -0.70 -19.27
N VAL A 35 -11.57 -0.85 -18.61
CA VAL A 35 -10.35 -1.39 -19.24
C VAL A 35 -10.53 -2.86 -19.60
N LYS A 36 -11.22 -3.64 -18.77
CA LYS A 36 -11.53 -5.04 -19.09
C LYS A 36 -12.39 -5.14 -20.36
N LYS A 37 -13.45 -4.34 -20.46
CA LYS A 37 -14.30 -4.30 -21.66
C LYS A 37 -13.50 -3.87 -22.90
N ALA A 38 -12.66 -2.85 -22.77
CA ALA A 38 -11.82 -2.37 -23.87
C ALA A 38 -10.83 -3.45 -24.36
N VAL A 39 -10.23 -4.24 -23.46
CA VAL A 39 -9.38 -5.40 -23.84
C VAL A 39 -10.21 -6.50 -24.51
N GLU A 40 -11.42 -6.77 -24.04
CA GLU A 40 -12.31 -7.76 -24.67
C GLU A 40 -12.72 -7.35 -26.11
N GLU A 41 -12.96 -6.06 -26.34
CA GLU A 41 -13.28 -5.49 -27.65
C GLU A 41 -12.06 -5.38 -28.58
N HIS A 42 -10.87 -5.20 -28.01
CA HIS A 42 -9.61 -5.02 -28.74
C HIS A 42 -8.46 -5.88 -28.17
N PRO A 43 -8.55 -7.22 -28.26
CA PRO A 43 -7.66 -8.14 -27.53
C PRO A 43 -6.20 -8.13 -27.98
N ASN A 44 -5.88 -7.55 -29.14
CA ASN A 44 -4.50 -7.46 -29.64
C ASN A 44 -3.87 -6.07 -29.42
N ASN A 45 -4.55 -5.18 -28.68
CA ASN A 45 -4.03 -3.84 -28.40
C ASN A 45 -3.11 -3.88 -27.17
N LYS A 46 -1.80 -3.90 -27.43
CA LYS A 46 -0.76 -3.94 -26.39
C LYS A 46 -0.85 -2.81 -25.36
N TRP A 47 -1.27 -1.61 -25.78
CA TRP A 47 -1.44 -0.50 -24.85
C TRP A 47 -2.59 -0.75 -23.87
N LEU A 48 -3.69 -1.37 -24.34
CA LEU A 48 -4.80 -1.76 -23.46
C LEU A 48 -4.42 -2.91 -22.53
N GLU A 49 -3.58 -3.85 -22.97
CA GLU A 49 -3.03 -4.90 -22.11
C GLU A 49 -2.13 -4.33 -20.99
N GLU A 50 -1.24 -3.39 -21.34
CA GLU A 50 -0.40 -2.69 -20.36
C GLU A 50 -1.24 -1.86 -19.39
N LEU A 51 -2.26 -1.14 -19.88
CA LEU A 51 -3.19 -0.38 -19.05
C LEU A 51 -3.96 -1.30 -18.10
N ARG A 52 -4.44 -2.45 -18.59
CA ARG A 52 -5.11 -3.47 -17.79
C ARG A 52 -4.22 -3.98 -16.67
N SER A 53 -2.97 -4.32 -16.97
CA SER A 53 -2.02 -4.79 -15.96
C SER A 53 -1.77 -3.75 -14.86
N LYS A 54 -1.67 -2.46 -15.23
CA LYS A 54 -1.51 -1.37 -14.27
C LYS A 54 -2.74 -1.19 -13.38
N VAL A 55 -3.94 -1.26 -13.96
CA VAL A 55 -5.21 -1.12 -13.22
C VAL A 55 -5.45 -2.33 -12.30
N GLU A 56 -5.15 -3.55 -12.76
CA GLU A 56 -5.21 -4.76 -11.93
C GLU A 56 -4.25 -4.66 -10.74
N SER A 57 -3.01 -4.21 -10.99
CA SER A 57 -2.01 -4.00 -9.92
C SER A 57 -2.48 -2.97 -8.89
N ALA A 58 -3.06 -1.85 -9.34
CA ALA A 58 -3.57 -0.81 -8.43
C ALA A 58 -4.78 -1.32 -7.61
N PHE A 59 -5.64 -2.14 -8.21
CA PHE A 59 -6.78 -2.75 -7.51
C PHE A 59 -6.33 -3.77 -6.47
N GLU A 60 -5.30 -4.56 -6.78
CA GLU A 60 -4.70 -5.48 -5.81
C GLU A 60 -4.09 -4.74 -4.62
N MET A 61 -3.44 -3.59 -4.85
CA MET A 61 -2.93 -2.74 -3.78
C MET A 61 -4.05 -2.19 -2.89
N GLU A 62 -5.12 -1.64 -3.48
CA GLU A 62 -6.28 -1.12 -2.75
C GLU A 62 -6.96 -2.22 -1.90
N LYS A 63 -7.10 -3.41 -2.47
CA LYS A 63 -7.65 -4.55 -1.74
C LYS A 63 -6.73 -4.98 -0.60
N ALA A 64 -5.41 -5.01 -0.82
CA ALA A 64 -4.44 -5.39 0.19
C ALA A 64 -4.50 -4.44 1.40
N VAL A 65 -4.53 -3.14 1.13
CA VAL A 65 -4.79 -2.07 2.10
C VAL A 65 -6.08 -2.32 2.89
N SER A 66 -7.20 -2.54 2.19
CA SER A 66 -8.51 -2.76 2.80
C SER A 66 -8.53 -4.00 3.71
N ASP A 67 -7.88 -5.08 3.28
CA ASP A 67 -7.70 -6.30 4.08
C ASP A 67 -6.88 -6.02 5.37
N VAL A 68 -5.82 -5.20 5.29
CA VAL A 68 -5.00 -4.81 6.45
C VAL A 68 -5.79 -3.91 7.41
N LYS A 69 -6.54 -2.93 6.90
CA LYS A 69 -7.48 -2.09 7.68
C LYS A 69 -8.50 -2.94 8.41
N GLY A 70 -9.15 -3.86 7.69
CA GLY A 70 -10.11 -4.81 8.25
C GLY A 70 -9.48 -5.68 9.34
N PHE A 71 -8.25 -6.15 9.12
CA PHE A 71 -7.56 -6.94 10.14
C PHE A 71 -7.25 -6.13 11.40
N LEU A 72 -6.83 -4.88 11.26
CA LEU A 72 -6.57 -4.00 12.41
C LEU A 72 -7.84 -3.79 13.23
N GLU A 73 -8.98 -3.55 12.58
CA GLU A 73 -10.26 -3.41 13.26
C GLU A 73 -10.65 -4.69 14.01
N MET A 74 -10.45 -5.87 13.40
CA MET A 74 -10.66 -7.15 14.08
C MET A 74 -9.74 -7.31 15.31
N VAL A 75 -8.46 -6.94 15.20
CA VAL A 75 -7.50 -6.99 16.32
C VAL A 75 -7.93 -6.07 17.47
N LYS A 76 -8.65 -4.97 17.19
CA LYS A 76 -9.18 -4.07 18.22
C LYS A 76 -10.42 -4.62 18.93
N VAL A 77 -11.16 -5.57 18.35
CA VAL A 77 -12.36 -6.17 18.97
C VAL A 77 -11.99 -7.05 20.17
N PRO A 78 -12.33 -6.69 21.42
CA PRO A 78 -11.86 -7.42 22.60
C PRO A 78 -12.33 -8.88 22.67
N SER A 79 -13.53 -9.17 22.13
CA SER A 79 -14.18 -10.48 22.18
C SER A 79 -13.73 -11.46 21.10
N ILE A 80 -12.90 -11.04 20.14
CA ILE A 80 -12.43 -11.95 19.10
C ILE A 80 -11.45 -12.98 19.67
N SER A 81 -11.58 -14.23 19.25
CA SER A 81 -10.66 -15.27 19.68
C SER A 81 -9.33 -15.18 18.96
N ASP A 82 -8.25 -15.63 19.61
CA ASP A 82 -6.92 -15.73 18.97
C ASP A 82 -6.94 -16.68 17.76
N GLU A 83 -7.84 -17.67 17.76
CA GLU A 83 -7.97 -18.61 16.65
C GLU A 83 -8.62 -17.95 15.43
N ASP A 84 -9.61 -17.09 15.64
CA ASP A 84 -10.21 -16.28 14.58
C ASP A 84 -9.21 -15.26 14.02
N LEU A 85 -8.40 -14.63 14.87
CA LEU A 85 -7.31 -13.76 14.44
C LEU A 85 -6.27 -14.51 13.60
N LYS A 86 -5.87 -15.73 14.00
CA LYS A 86 -4.95 -16.57 13.21
C LYS A 86 -5.57 -17.01 11.88
N ARG A 87 -6.87 -17.34 11.87
CA ARG A 87 -7.59 -17.70 10.63
C ARG A 87 -7.63 -16.51 9.68
N TYR A 88 -7.97 -15.33 10.18
CA TYR A 88 -8.01 -14.11 9.36
C TYR A 88 -6.62 -13.73 8.86
N LYS A 89 -5.59 -13.77 9.73
CA LYS A 89 -4.19 -13.54 9.33
C LYS A 89 -3.75 -14.42 8.16
N ARG A 90 -4.11 -15.71 8.18
CA ARG A 90 -3.79 -16.62 7.07
C ARG A 90 -4.47 -16.19 5.77
N LYS A 91 -5.74 -15.79 5.86
CA LYS A 91 -6.53 -15.30 4.72
C LYS A 91 -5.92 -14.05 4.08
N VAL A 92 -5.43 -13.10 4.88
CA VAL A 92 -4.92 -11.80 4.41
C VAL A 92 -3.38 -11.73 4.38
N SER A 93 -2.69 -12.87 4.46
CA SER A 93 -1.22 -12.92 4.55
C SER A 93 -0.53 -12.26 3.36
N GLY A 94 -0.98 -12.54 2.13
CA GLY A 94 -0.45 -11.89 0.93
C GLY A 94 -0.69 -10.37 0.90
N SER A 95 -1.83 -9.92 1.42
CA SER A 95 -2.14 -8.50 1.57
C SER A 95 -1.18 -7.81 2.55
N ILE A 96 -0.88 -8.46 3.69
CA ILE A 96 0.12 -7.96 4.65
C ILE A 96 1.50 -7.88 4.01
N ASP A 97 1.95 -8.93 3.33
CA ASP A 97 3.29 -8.97 2.72
C ASP A 97 3.44 -7.90 1.63
N MET A 98 2.40 -7.67 0.82
CA MET A 98 2.37 -6.60 -0.19
C MET A 98 2.46 -5.22 0.47
N CYS A 99 1.64 -4.94 1.48
CA CYS A 99 1.67 -3.67 2.18
C CYS A 99 3.01 -3.43 2.91
N ASP A 100 3.65 -4.46 3.46
CA ASP A 100 4.99 -4.35 4.04
C ASP A 100 6.05 -3.98 2.99
N CYS A 101 5.97 -4.56 1.78
CA CYS A 101 6.88 -4.21 0.68
C CYS A 101 6.70 -2.73 0.26
N ILE A 102 5.46 -2.26 0.19
CA ILE A 102 5.14 -0.87 -0.13
C ILE A 102 5.67 0.06 0.96
N ALA A 103 5.40 -0.25 2.23
CA ALA A 103 5.88 0.54 3.36
C ALA A 103 7.42 0.62 3.39
N ALA A 104 8.11 -0.49 3.09
CA ALA A 104 9.57 -0.51 2.97
C ALA A 104 10.08 0.40 1.83
N ALA A 105 9.48 0.30 0.63
CA ALA A 105 9.86 1.13 -0.51
C ALA A 105 9.64 2.64 -0.25
N ILE A 106 8.52 3.00 0.39
CA ILE A 106 8.22 4.39 0.78
C ILE A 106 9.24 4.88 1.82
N TYR A 107 9.61 4.03 2.79
CA TYR A 107 10.59 4.36 3.81
C TYR A 107 11.98 4.61 3.20
N GLU A 108 12.45 3.71 2.34
CA GLU A 108 13.72 3.86 1.63
C GLU A 108 13.76 5.16 0.81
N ASP A 109 12.73 5.45 0.01
CA ASP A 109 12.65 6.66 -0.80
C ASP A 109 12.64 7.95 0.06
N ARG A 110 11.99 7.91 1.23
CA ARG A 110 12.02 9.04 2.17
C ARG A 110 13.40 9.25 2.76
N THR A 111 14.06 8.20 3.24
CA THR A 111 15.42 8.31 3.82
C THR A 111 16.42 8.84 2.80
N LYS A 112 16.28 8.44 1.52
CA LYS A 112 17.11 8.95 0.43
C LYS A 112 16.90 10.45 0.22
N ARG A 113 15.65 10.92 0.15
CA ARG A 113 15.32 12.35 0.01
C ARG A 113 15.85 13.20 1.17
N GLU A 114 15.69 12.72 2.41
CA GLU A 114 16.20 13.42 3.60
C GLU A 114 17.74 13.53 3.58
N SER A 115 18.43 12.51 3.05
CA SER A 115 19.89 12.54 2.85
C SER A 115 20.30 13.57 1.79
N GLU A 116 19.64 13.57 0.64
CA GLU A 116 19.91 14.52 -0.46
C GLU A 116 19.66 15.98 -0.04
N GLU A 117 18.57 16.23 0.70
CA GLU A 117 18.25 17.57 1.23
C GLU A 117 19.32 18.06 2.22
N LYS A 118 19.81 17.16 3.08
CA LYS A 118 20.90 17.48 4.02
C LYS A 118 22.20 17.84 3.30
N GLU A 119 22.58 17.07 2.27
CA GLU A 119 23.77 17.36 1.45
C GLU A 119 23.68 18.73 0.76
N LEU A 120 22.50 19.08 0.24
CA LEU A 120 22.24 20.39 -0.35
C LEU A 120 22.34 21.52 0.69
N LEU A 121 21.77 21.34 1.88
CA LEU A 121 21.84 22.32 2.97
C LEU A 121 23.28 22.53 3.44
N ASP A 122 24.06 21.48 3.57
CA ASP A 122 25.46 21.57 3.99
C ASP A 122 26.32 22.25 2.90
N SER A 123 26.10 21.91 1.63
CA SER A 123 26.72 22.62 0.49
C SER A 123 26.38 24.12 0.46
N PHE A 124 25.13 24.49 0.78
CA PHE A 124 24.68 25.89 0.82
C PHE A 124 25.31 26.67 1.99
N LYS A 125 25.52 26.03 3.14
CA LYS A 125 26.24 26.64 4.27
C LYS A 125 27.71 26.88 3.93
N GLU A 126 28.37 25.93 3.27
CA GLU A 126 29.76 26.08 2.84
C GLU A 126 29.96 27.22 1.82
N LEU A 127 28.98 27.45 0.95
CA LEU A 127 28.99 28.56 -0.01
C LEU A 127 28.75 29.92 0.66
N ASN A 128 27.94 30.01 1.72
CA ASN A 128 27.67 31.26 2.45
C ASN A 128 28.71 31.59 3.54
N LEU A 129 29.66 30.69 3.80
CA LEU A 129 30.79 30.91 4.71
C LEU A 129 32.08 31.33 3.97
N LYS A 130 32.01 31.52 2.64
CA LYS A 130 33.04 32.15 1.79
C LYS A 130 32.64 33.57 1.43
#